data_AF-A0A7Y9W882-F1
#
_entry.id   AF-A0A7Y9W882-F1
#
_cell.length_a   1.000
_cell.length_b   1.000
_cell.length_c   1.000
_cell.angle_alpha   90.00
_cell.angle_beta   90.00
_cell.angle_gamma   90.00
#
_symmetry.space_group_name_H-M   'P 1'
#
loop_
_entity.id
_entity.type
_entity.pdbx_description
1 polymer ?
#
loop_
_entity_poly.entity_id
_entity_poly.type
_entity_poly.pdbx_seq_one_letter_code
_entity_poly.pdbx_strand_id
1 'polypeptide(L)'
;MKRSARKGRGRVAGASGQALVPALIFLLVGCLGLYVAFNSFQMTSAKIKLQNTADAAAYSAAVLQARDYNFSAYTNRAMIANQVTAAQVVALKSWIDELDATYSTSELDVTVSNLADHPAQWTTPKRIGQADTGPVRAALDALLPTVARNIGSLNRALSVAQANYHAAVFAAVPDTAEAVAQLNQPDTHVTSGYFTSPRNAGQRAAWTSYTATVTPAGKIGADDFADVVTASATLDGFVRNRSSVRSVAPNFQQLNDSAGVICGTTNSSITVNVTHDGGTQLRSDKAGWQSIDASTAHLWISCVGAIESIAGYGGSANGNITTFMTNPPFAAWQDWQGYGGYFNFGYAGSSTPGLQVPDAMAAQFRAGPGPSLDPANGGLLPYQEINGVQLASQAPRITIEVTRNSNTLVKTVGLQGGGRLGVVDNAAAGAMRALSSANAYFVRPDETSFGNAIVGGLLNAGQWARADHLTEYPSLFSPYWQAALAPVSASERAAAQASQIAATSQVGKP
;
A
#
# COMPACT_ATOMS: atom_id res chain seq x y z
N MET A 1 -91.85 -60.51 36.75
CA MET A 1 -90.90 -60.32 35.62
C MET A 1 -89.96 -59.15 35.94
N LYS A 2 -88.80 -59.16 35.27
CA LYS A 2 -87.54 -58.45 35.50
C LYS A 2 -87.58 -56.90 35.65
N ARG A 3 -86.66 -56.43 36.52
CA ARG A 3 -85.72 -55.28 36.46
C ARG A 3 -86.25 -53.83 36.46
N SER A 4 -85.70 -53.03 37.39
CA SER A 4 -85.18 -51.68 37.08
C SER A 4 -84.13 -51.24 38.12
N ALA A 5 -83.20 -50.40 37.68
CA ALA A 5 -81.89 -50.11 38.26
C ALA A 5 -81.92 -49.09 39.40
N ARG A 6 -81.01 -49.27 40.39
CA ARG A 6 -80.70 -48.26 41.42
C ARG A 6 -79.82 -47.17 40.82
N LYS A 7 -80.33 -45.93 40.82
CA LYS A 7 -79.61 -44.73 40.36
C LYS A 7 -79.33 -43.81 41.55
N GLY A 8 -78.04 -43.61 41.82
CA GLY A 8 -77.46 -42.35 42.31
C GLY A 8 -77.59 -41.97 43.79
N ARG A 9 -76.43 -41.74 44.43
CA ARG A 9 -76.02 -40.41 44.92
C ARG A 9 -74.60 -40.51 45.48
N GLY A 10 -73.62 -40.11 44.67
CA GLY A 10 -72.29 -39.78 45.16
C GLY A 10 -72.40 -38.58 46.09
N ARG A 11 -72.00 -38.77 47.35
CA ARG A 11 -71.81 -37.65 48.29
C ARG A 11 -70.68 -36.79 47.76
N VAL A 12 -71.00 -35.57 47.33
CA VAL A 12 -70.02 -34.50 47.19
C VAL A 12 -69.58 -34.15 48.61
N ALA A 13 -68.38 -34.60 48.99
CA ALA A 13 -67.76 -34.14 50.22
C ALA A 13 -67.57 -32.63 50.11
N GLY A 14 -68.18 -31.87 51.02
CA GLY A 14 -67.89 -30.45 51.16
C GLY A 14 -66.41 -30.29 51.49
N ALA A 15 -65.62 -29.82 50.52
CA ALA A 15 -64.24 -29.44 50.76
C ALA A 15 -64.25 -28.28 51.76
N SER A 16 -63.79 -28.53 52.97
CA SER A 16 -63.50 -27.51 53.96
C SER A 16 -62.46 -26.55 53.39
N GLY A 17 -62.60 -25.24 53.64
CA GLY A 17 -61.74 -24.16 53.13
C GLY A 17 -60.26 -24.22 53.55
N GLN A 18 -59.76 -25.36 54.03
CA GLN A 18 -58.36 -25.57 54.43
C GLN A 18 -57.40 -25.86 53.27
N ALA A 19 -57.87 -26.34 52.12
CA ALA A 19 -57.00 -26.51 50.93
C ALA A 19 -56.72 -25.17 50.22
N LEU A 20 -57.61 -24.18 50.42
CA LEU A 20 -57.51 -22.85 49.83
C LEU A 20 -56.29 -22.07 50.37
N VAL A 21 -56.02 -22.18 51.66
CA VAL A 21 -54.90 -21.47 52.32
C VAL A 21 -53.52 -21.90 51.77
N PRO A 22 -53.13 -23.20 51.75
CA PRO A 22 -51.88 -23.63 51.15
C PRO A 22 -51.84 -23.42 49.63
N ALA A 23 -52.97 -23.51 48.91
CA ALA A 23 -53.03 -23.20 47.49
C ALA A 23 -52.73 -21.71 47.21
N LEU A 24 -53.28 -20.79 48.01
CA LEU A 24 -52.99 -19.36 47.92
C LEU A 24 -51.55 -19.03 48.28
N ILE A 25 -50.98 -19.68 49.30
CA ILE A 25 -49.57 -19.52 49.68
C ILE A 25 -48.67 -20.01 48.55
N PHE A 26 -48.95 -21.18 47.97
CA PHE A 26 -48.19 -21.72 46.84
C PHE A 26 -48.25 -20.80 45.62
N LEU A 27 -49.44 -20.27 45.31
CA LEU A 27 -49.64 -19.35 44.19
C LEU A 27 -48.89 -18.03 44.43
N LEU A 28 -48.93 -17.49 45.65
CA LEU A 28 -48.18 -16.30 46.04
C LEU A 28 -46.66 -16.51 45.91
N VAL A 29 -46.14 -17.64 46.40
CA VAL A 29 -44.71 -18.00 46.27
C VAL A 29 -44.33 -18.20 44.80
N GLY A 30 -45.19 -18.83 44.00
CA GLY A 30 -45.00 -18.99 42.56
C GLY A 30 -44.96 -17.66 41.82
N CYS A 31 -45.87 -16.73 42.13
CA CYS A 31 -45.89 -15.38 41.59
C CYS A 31 -44.62 -14.59 41.97
N LEU A 32 -44.17 -14.69 43.23
CA LEU A 32 -42.92 -14.09 43.69
C LEU A 32 -41.70 -14.66 42.95
N GLY A 33 -41.66 -15.98 42.77
CA GLY A 33 -40.60 -16.66 42.02
C GLY A 33 -40.54 -16.22 40.56
N LEU A 34 -41.69 -16.18 39.88
CA LEU A 34 -41.80 -15.68 38.50
C LEU A 34 -41.39 -14.22 38.38
N TYR A 35 -41.77 -13.38 39.33
CA TYR A 35 -41.40 -11.97 39.38
C TYR A 35 -39.88 -11.77 39.47
N VAL A 36 -39.21 -12.50 40.38
CA VAL A 36 -37.75 -12.46 40.52
C VAL A 36 -37.06 -12.99 39.25
N ALA A 37 -37.56 -14.10 38.70
CA ALA A 37 -37.03 -14.69 37.47
C ALA A 37 -37.17 -13.74 36.28
N PHE A 38 -38.30 -13.04 36.15
CA PHE A 38 -38.55 -12.06 35.10
C PHE A 38 -37.57 -10.88 35.18
N ASN A 39 -37.33 -10.33 36.37
CA ASN A 39 -36.38 -9.24 36.54
C ASN A 39 -34.93 -9.67 36.27
N SER A 40 -34.55 -10.89 36.68
CA SER A 40 -33.24 -11.48 36.36
C SER A 40 -33.08 -11.70 34.85
N PHE A 41 -34.13 -12.16 34.17
CA PHE A 41 -34.16 -12.32 32.72
C PHE A 41 -33.98 -10.98 31.99
N GLN A 42 -34.66 -9.91 32.45
CA GLN A 42 -34.52 -8.58 31.86
C GLN A 42 -33.09 -8.05 31.99
N MET A 43 -32.45 -8.23 33.15
CA MET A 43 -31.06 -7.82 33.37
C MET A 43 -30.08 -8.62 32.50
N THR A 44 -30.28 -9.94 32.41
CA THR A 44 -29.46 -10.81 31.54
C THR A 44 -29.63 -10.45 30.07
N SER A 45 -30.86 -10.23 29.62
CA SER A 45 -31.17 -9.84 28.24
C SER A 45 -30.57 -8.46 27.89
N ALA A 46 -30.65 -7.50 28.82
CA ALA A 46 -30.01 -6.20 28.68
C ALA A 46 -28.49 -6.32 28.57
N LYS A 47 -27.86 -7.22 29.34
CA LYS A 47 -26.42 -7.46 29.29
C LYS A 47 -25.98 -8.09 27.97
N ILE A 48 -26.73 -9.07 27.45
CA ILE A 48 -26.45 -9.70 26.15
C ILE A 48 -26.53 -8.66 25.02
N LYS A 49 -27.57 -7.83 25.01
CA LYS A 49 -27.71 -6.76 24.01
C LYS A 49 -26.58 -5.73 24.10
N LEU A 50 -26.18 -5.35 25.31
CA LEU A 50 -25.06 -4.44 25.52
C LEU A 50 -23.73 -5.05 25.04
N GLN A 51 -23.52 -6.35 25.23
CA GLN A 51 -22.35 -7.04 24.70
C GLN A 51 -22.34 -7.06 23.18
N ASN A 52 -23.45 -7.42 22.53
CA ASN A 52 -23.57 -7.38 21.07
C ASN A 52 -23.34 -5.96 20.52
N THR A 53 -23.78 -4.94 21.26
CA THR A 53 -23.55 -3.53 20.92
C THR A 53 -22.07 -3.17 21.01
N ALA A 54 -21.37 -3.61 22.06
CA ALA A 54 -19.94 -3.43 22.19
C ALA A 54 -19.16 -4.16 21.09
N ASP A 55 -19.56 -5.39 20.76
CA ASP A 55 -18.97 -6.18 19.67
C ASP A 55 -19.16 -5.50 18.32
N ALA A 56 -20.36 -4.98 18.03
CA ALA A 56 -20.62 -4.24 16.80
C ALA A 56 -19.80 -2.94 16.70
N ALA A 57 -19.68 -2.19 17.81
CA ALA A 57 -18.86 -0.98 17.86
C ALA A 57 -17.38 -1.30 17.65
N ALA A 58 -16.84 -2.31 18.36
CA ALA A 58 -15.44 -2.72 18.23
C ALA A 58 -15.14 -3.23 16.81
N TYR A 59 -16.00 -4.10 16.27
CA TYR A 59 -15.88 -4.61 14.91
C TYR A 59 -15.89 -3.47 13.88
N SER A 60 -16.76 -2.47 14.05
CA SER A 60 -16.81 -1.31 13.14
C SER A 60 -15.53 -0.47 13.18
N ALA A 61 -14.91 -0.32 14.34
CA ALA A 61 -13.60 0.32 14.45
C ALA A 61 -12.49 -0.49 13.74
N ALA A 62 -12.50 -1.82 13.88
CA ALA A 62 -11.58 -2.69 13.15
C ALA A 62 -11.81 -2.66 11.62
N VAL A 63 -13.06 -2.49 11.17
CA VAL A 63 -13.37 -2.28 9.74
C VAL A 63 -12.75 -0.98 9.24
N LEU A 64 -12.79 0.10 10.00
CA LEU A 64 -12.10 1.35 9.65
C LEU A 64 -10.58 1.17 9.61
N GLN A 65 -10.01 0.46 10.59
CA GLN A 65 -8.59 0.11 10.60
C GLN A 65 -8.18 -0.72 9.36
N ALA A 66 -8.96 -1.72 8.98
CA ALA A 66 -8.68 -2.52 7.79
C ALA A 66 -8.82 -1.71 6.49
N ARG A 67 -9.79 -0.79 6.43
CA ARG A 67 -9.97 0.13 5.29
C ARG A 67 -8.80 1.07 5.12
N ASP A 68 -8.24 1.60 6.21
CA ASP A 68 -7.04 2.42 6.20
C ASP A 68 -5.84 1.70 5.56
N TYR A 69 -5.55 0.49 6.04
CA TYR A 69 -4.43 -0.29 5.52
C TYR A 69 -4.65 -0.73 4.07
N ASN A 70 -5.88 -1.12 3.70
CA ASN A 70 -6.21 -1.43 2.31
C ASN A 70 -6.14 -0.19 1.40
N PHE A 71 -6.60 0.97 1.86
CA PHE A 71 -6.50 2.22 1.11
C PHE A 71 -5.04 2.56 0.83
N SER A 72 -4.20 2.47 1.86
CA SER A 72 -2.73 2.61 1.73
C SER A 72 -2.14 1.62 0.73
N ALA A 73 -2.57 0.35 0.75
CA ALA A 73 -2.12 -0.65 -0.21
C ALA A 73 -2.51 -0.34 -1.66
N TYR A 74 -3.74 0.12 -1.89
CA TYR A 74 -4.17 0.52 -3.23
C TYR A 74 -3.43 1.77 -3.71
N THR A 75 -3.25 2.77 -2.85
CA THR A 75 -2.52 4.00 -3.22
C THR A 75 -1.05 3.72 -3.48
N ASN A 76 -0.37 2.89 -2.68
CA ASN A 76 1.02 2.50 -2.91
C ASN A 76 1.18 1.83 -4.28
N ARG A 77 0.29 0.90 -4.65
CA ARG A 77 0.31 0.26 -5.98
C ARG A 77 0.06 1.23 -7.13
N ALA A 78 -0.89 2.15 -6.96
CA ALA A 78 -1.16 3.18 -7.96
C ALA A 78 0.04 4.13 -8.11
N MET A 79 0.69 4.48 -7.00
CA MET A 79 1.90 5.29 -7.01
C MET A 79 3.07 4.57 -7.70
N ILE A 80 3.23 3.26 -7.49
CA ILE A 80 4.22 2.45 -8.20
C ILE A 80 3.97 2.51 -9.72
N ALA A 81 2.72 2.30 -10.18
CA ALA A 81 2.39 2.37 -11.60
C ALA A 81 2.70 3.75 -12.21
N ASN A 82 2.44 4.82 -11.47
CA ASN A 82 2.82 6.18 -11.87
C ASN A 82 4.35 6.33 -12.00
N GLN A 83 5.14 5.74 -11.09
CA GLN A 83 6.60 5.77 -11.15
C GLN A 83 7.16 4.94 -12.32
N VAL A 84 6.57 3.79 -12.62
CA VAL A 84 6.91 3.01 -13.83
C VAL A 84 6.66 3.84 -15.09
N THR A 85 5.53 4.53 -15.15
CA THR A 85 5.21 5.42 -16.28
C THR A 85 6.20 6.59 -16.36
N ALA A 86 6.60 7.16 -15.23
CA ALA A 86 7.64 8.19 -15.18
C ALA A 86 8.98 7.65 -15.72
N ALA A 87 9.38 6.43 -15.37
CA ALA A 87 10.59 5.79 -15.90
C ALA A 87 10.52 5.63 -17.44
N GLN A 88 9.38 5.19 -17.97
CA GLN A 88 9.15 5.07 -19.42
C GLN A 88 9.22 6.41 -20.14
N VAL A 89 8.61 7.46 -19.58
CA VAL A 89 8.60 8.81 -20.16
C VAL A 89 10.02 9.38 -20.26
N VAL A 90 10.83 9.20 -19.21
CA VAL A 90 12.24 9.61 -19.20
C VAL A 90 13.06 8.77 -20.18
N ALA A 91 12.82 7.45 -20.25
CA ALA A 91 13.45 6.57 -21.22
C ALA A 91 13.21 7.01 -22.66
N LEU A 92 11.96 7.31 -23.00
CA LEU A 92 11.57 7.74 -24.34
C LEU A 92 12.20 9.08 -24.71
N LYS A 93 12.26 10.03 -23.76
CA LYS A 93 12.88 11.34 -23.98
C LYS A 93 14.38 11.22 -24.25
N SER A 94 15.08 10.44 -23.44
CA SER A 94 16.52 10.20 -23.59
C SER A 94 16.82 9.52 -24.93
N TRP A 95 16.05 8.50 -25.28
CA TRP A 95 16.19 7.77 -26.54
C TRP A 95 15.97 8.65 -27.78
N ILE A 96 14.93 9.49 -27.80
CA ILE A 96 14.67 10.35 -28.97
C ILE A 96 15.69 11.49 -29.10
N ASP A 97 16.19 12.03 -27.98
CA ASP A 97 17.26 13.04 -28.01
C ASP A 97 18.57 12.45 -28.51
N GLU A 98 18.90 11.23 -28.08
CA GLU A 98 20.06 10.51 -28.58
C GLU A 98 19.93 10.23 -30.08
N LEU A 99 18.78 9.76 -30.54
CA LEU A 99 18.54 9.46 -31.95
C LEU A 99 18.70 10.71 -32.84
N ASP A 100 18.19 11.85 -32.39
CA ASP A 100 18.35 13.15 -33.07
C ASP A 100 19.82 13.61 -33.07
N ALA A 101 20.53 13.47 -31.94
CA ALA A 101 21.95 13.77 -31.86
C ALA A 101 22.79 12.91 -32.81
N THR A 102 22.45 11.63 -32.92
CA THR A 102 23.12 10.64 -33.74
C THR A 102 22.97 10.89 -35.25
N TYR A 103 21.81 11.41 -35.69
CA TYR A 103 21.59 11.83 -37.07
C TYR A 103 22.01 13.28 -37.36
N SER A 104 22.23 14.09 -36.34
CA SER A 104 22.76 15.46 -36.46
C SER A 104 24.23 15.48 -36.87
N THR A 105 24.70 16.64 -37.34
CA THR A 105 26.09 16.81 -37.76
C THR A 105 27.05 16.68 -36.57
N SER A 106 28.09 15.86 -36.70
CA SER A 106 29.10 15.60 -35.68
C SER A 106 30.52 15.55 -36.26
N GLU A 107 31.55 15.53 -35.40
CA GLU A 107 32.96 15.41 -35.81
C GLU A 107 33.24 14.12 -36.61
N LEU A 108 32.43 13.08 -36.38
CA LEU A 108 32.46 11.85 -37.14
C LEU A 108 32.15 12.07 -38.64
N ASP A 109 31.27 13.02 -38.97
CA ASP A 109 30.96 13.34 -40.37
C ASP A 109 32.16 13.95 -41.08
N VAL A 110 32.95 14.78 -40.38
CA VAL A 110 34.19 15.35 -40.91
C VAL A 110 35.21 14.24 -41.16
N THR A 111 35.33 13.31 -40.22
CA THR A 111 36.20 12.12 -40.33
C THR A 111 35.81 11.29 -41.56
N VAL A 112 34.54 10.90 -41.68
CA VAL A 112 34.08 10.09 -42.83
C VAL A 112 34.24 10.84 -44.14
N SER A 113 33.93 12.14 -44.18
CA SER A 113 34.06 12.97 -45.40
C SER A 113 35.50 13.07 -45.92
N ASN A 114 36.49 13.00 -45.03
CA ASN A 114 37.90 13.09 -45.40
C ASN A 114 38.54 11.73 -45.72
N LEU A 115 37.98 10.63 -45.22
CA LEU A 115 38.64 9.32 -45.25
C LEU A 115 37.97 8.29 -46.17
N ALA A 116 36.66 8.41 -46.40
CA ALA A 116 35.91 7.51 -47.27
C ALA A 116 35.91 7.99 -48.73
N ASP A 117 35.92 7.05 -49.67
CA ASP A 117 35.87 7.38 -51.10
C ASP A 117 34.46 7.83 -51.55
N HIS A 118 33.42 7.35 -50.88
CA HIS A 118 32.01 7.63 -51.12
C HIS A 118 31.28 8.10 -49.85
N PRO A 119 31.63 9.28 -49.28
CA PRO A 119 31.05 9.76 -48.03
C PRO A 119 29.53 9.99 -48.09
N ALA A 120 28.96 10.10 -49.29
CA ALA A 120 27.51 10.15 -49.50
C ALA A 120 26.77 8.92 -48.95
N GLN A 121 27.42 7.75 -48.87
CA GLN A 121 26.86 6.54 -48.27
C GLN A 121 26.60 6.70 -46.76
N TRP A 122 27.36 7.57 -46.10
CA TRP A 122 27.18 7.92 -44.69
C TRP A 122 26.23 9.11 -44.50
N THR A 123 26.41 10.18 -45.27
CA THR A 123 25.64 11.42 -45.06
C THR A 123 24.18 11.33 -45.51
N THR A 124 23.88 10.50 -46.54
CA THR A 124 22.52 10.40 -47.09
C THR A 124 21.55 9.75 -46.09
N PRO A 125 21.87 8.59 -45.50
CA PRO A 125 21.04 8.01 -44.44
C PRO A 125 20.87 8.91 -43.22
N LYS A 126 21.91 9.63 -42.78
CA LYS A 126 21.80 10.58 -41.65
C LYS A 126 20.79 11.69 -41.94
N ARG A 127 20.82 12.27 -43.15
CA ARG A 127 19.86 13.32 -43.54
C ARG A 127 18.42 12.80 -43.56
N ILE A 128 18.20 11.58 -44.02
CA ILE A 128 16.88 10.93 -44.00
C ILE A 128 16.43 10.71 -42.55
N GLY A 129 17.29 10.10 -41.72
CA GLY A 129 17.01 9.87 -40.32
C GLY A 129 16.70 11.14 -39.54
N GLN A 130 17.42 12.24 -39.81
CA GLN A 130 17.14 13.55 -39.19
C GLN A 130 15.78 14.11 -39.61
N ALA A 131 15.42 14.00 -40.90
CA ALA A 131 14.12 14.45 -41.41
C ALA A 131 12.96 13.62 -40.83
N ASP A 132 13.16 12.31 -40.64
CA ASP A 132 12.15 11.40 -40.08
C ASP A 132 12.00 11.56 -38.57
N THR A 133 13.10 11.82 -37.85
CA THR A 133 13.13 11.94 -36.38
C THR A 133 12.59 13.29 -35.90
N GLY A 134 12.86 14.37 -36.63
CA GLY A 134 12.51 15.74 -36.22
C GLY A 134 11.04 15.94 -35.81
N PRO A 135 10.04 15.52 -36.62
CA PRO A 135 8.63 15.63 -36.25
C PRO A 135 8.25 14.83 -35.00
N VAL A 136 8.81 13.63 -34.84
CA VAL A 136 8.57 12.77 -33.67
C VAL A 136 9.15 13.40 -32.42
N ARG A 137 10.40 13.88 -32.50
CA ARG A 137 11.06 14.59 -31.40
C ARG A 137 10.30 15.83 -30.97
N ALA A 138 9.89 16.68 -31.91
CA ALA A 138 9.12 17.88 -31.60
C ALA A 138 7.79 17.55 -30.89
N ALA A 139 7.11 16.48 -31.31
CA ALA A 139 5.89 16.01 -30.65
C ALA A 139 6.16 15.53 -29.21
N LEU A 140 7.25 14.76 -29.01
CA LEU A 140 7.64 14.28 -27.69
C LEU A 140 8.12 15.41 -26.76
N ASP A 141 8.86 16.40 -27.27
CA ASP A 141 9.27 17.59 -26.52
C ASP A 141 8.07 18.39 -25.99
N ALA A 142 7.00 18.48 -26.79
CA ALA A 142 5.76 19.13 -26.38
C ALA A 142 4.96 18.31 -25.36
N LEU A 143 4.96 16.97 -25.51
CA LEU A 143 4.09 16.08 -24.74
C LEU A 143 4.69 15.62 -23.41
N LEU A 144 5.93 15.12 -23.42
CA LEU A 144 6.52 14.38 -22.31
C LEU A 144 6.66 15.20 -21.01
N PRO A 145 7.06 16.50 -21.02
CA PRO A 145 7.08 17.30 -19.79
C PRO A 145 5.68 17.44 -19.15
N THR A 146 4.65 17.57 -19.97
CA THR A 146 3.25 17.67 -19.49
C THR A 146 2.80 16.35 -18.88
N VAL A 147 3.09 15.23 -19.56
CA VAL A 147 2.78 13.89 -19.05
C VAL A 147 3.49 13.63 -17.72
N ALA A 148 4.79 13.91 -17.63
CA ALA A 148 5.59 13.73 -16.42
C ALA A 148 5.03 14.53 -15.23
N ARG A 149 4.71 15.82 -15.43
CA ARG A 149 4.14 16.68 -14.37
C ARG A 149 2.75 16.26 -13.94
N ASN A 150 1.91 15.81 -14.88
CA ASN A 150 0.58 15.32 -14.57
C ASN A 150 0.64 14.04 -13.74
N ILE A 151 1.48 13.08 -14.13
CA ILE A 151 1.72 11.84 -13.37
C ILE A 151 2.32 12.17 -12.01
N GLY A 152 3.30 13.07 -11.93
CA GLY A 152 3.89 13.52 -10.67
C GLY A 152 2.86 14.17 -9.74
N SER A 153 1.96 15.00 -10.28
CA SER A 153 0.87 15.63 -9.52
C SER A 153 -0.15 14.61 -9.03
N LEU A 154 -0.53 13.63 -9.86
CA LEU A 154 -1.38 12.50 -9.46
C LEU A 154 -0.72 11.68 -8.36
N ASN A 155 0.58 11.38 -8.50
CA ASN A 155 1.35 10.65 -7.50
C ASN A 155 1.40 11.41 -6.16
N ARG A 156 1.57 12.73 -6.20
CA ARG A 156 1.52 13.61 -5.03
C ARG A 156 0.15 13.60 -4.38
N ALA A 157 -0.92 13.69 -5.19
CA ALA A 157 -2.29 13.65 -4.69
C ALA A 157 -2.58 12.33 -3.97
N LEU A 158 -2.12 11.19 -4.49
CA LEU A 158 -2.23 9.89 -3.84
C LEU A 158 -1.46 9.83 -2.51
N SER A 159 -0.21 10.30 -2.50
CA SER A 159 0.63 10.40 -1.29
C SER A 159 -0.04 11.25 -0.19
N VAL A 160 -0.59 12.41 -0.55
CA VAL A 160 -1.31 13.29 0.39
C VAL A 160 -2.64 12.68 0.82
N ALA A 161 -3.39 12.07 -0.10
CA ALA A 161 -4.66 11.41 0.21
C ALA A 161 -4.46 10.27 1.21
N GLN A 162 -3.39 9.48 1.06
CA GLN A 162 -3.02 8.41 1.98
C GLN A 162 -2.73 8.95 3.38
N ALA A 163 -1.91 9.99 3.50
CA ALA A 163 -1.61 10.61 4.80
C ALA A 163 -2.87 11.18 5.47
N ASN A 164 -3.74 11.85 4.71
CA ASN A 164 -4.98 12.42 5.20
C ASN A 164 -6.01 11.36 5.61
N TYR A 165 -6.16 10.30 4.81
CA TYR A 165 -7.08 9.19 5.10
C TYR A 165 -6.67 8.48 6.39
N HIS A 166 -5.36 8.18 6.52
CA HIS A 166 -4.79 7.57 7.71
C HIS A 166 -5.08 8.39 8.97
N ALA A 167 -4.78 9.71 8.93
CA ALA A 167 -5.07 10.60 10.05
C ALA A 167 -6.58 10.71 10.36
N ALA A 168 -7.42 10.77 9.32
CA ALA A 168 -8.88 10.88 9.47
C ALA A 168 -9.49 9.64 10.14
N VAL A 169 -8.95 8.45 9.90
CA VAL A 169 -9.44 7.21 10.51
C VAL A 169 -9.29 7.22 12.04
N PHE A 170 -8.17 7.74 12.57
CA PHE A 170 -8.01 7.87 14.02
C PHE A 170 -9.03 8.82 14.65
N ALA A 171 -9.38 9.90 13.94
CA ALA A 171 -10.40 10.85 14.39
C ALA A 171 -11.83 10.30 14.25
N ALA A 172 -12.10 9.47 13.23
CA ALA A 172 -13.43 8.97 12.92
C ALA A 172 -13.86 7.76 13.77
N VAL A 173 -12.91 6.97 14.30
CA VAL A 173 -13.23 5.76 15.07
C VAL A 173 -14.09 6.03 16.31
N PRO A 174 -13.79 7.03 17.16
CA PRO A 174 -14.64 7.34 18.32
C PRO A 174 -16.09 7.66 17.96
N ASP A 175 -16.31 8.53 16.98
CA ASP A 175 -17.66 8.94 16.55
C ASP A 175 -18.41 7.80 15.87
N THR A 176 -17.70 6.98 15.09
CA THR A 176 -18.29 5.78 14.46
C THR A 176 -18.71 4.77 15.51
N ALA A 177 -17.89 4.53 16.53
CA ALA A 177 -18.21 3.62 17.62
C ALA A 177 -19.44 4.08 18.41
N GLU A 178 -19.55 5.39 18.68
CA GLU A 178 -20.71 5.99 19.34
C GLU A 178 -21.98 5.84 18.49
N ALA A 179 -21.91 6.19 17.21
CA ALA A 179 -23.04 6.07 16.30
C ALA A 179 -23.52 4.61 16.18
N VAL A 180 -22.59 3.65 16.06
CA VAL A 180 -22.91 2.22 15.99
C VAL A 180 -23.52 1.72 17.30
N ALA A 181 -23.05 2.21 18.45
CA ALA A 181 -23.63 1.87 19.73
C ALA A 181 -25.10 2.32 19.81
N GLN A 182 -25.37 3.59 19.49
CA GLN A 182 -26.72 4.16 19.51
C GLN A 182 -27.66 3.53 18.48
N LEU A 183 -27.16 3.19 17.28
CA LEU A 183 -27.94 2.52 16.23
C LEU A 183 -28.36 1.09 16.63
N ASN A 184 -27.47 0.35 17.28
CA ASN A 184 -27.80 -0.97 17.82
C ASN A 184 -28.75 -0.86 19.01
N GLN A 185 -28.50 0.12 19.89
CA GLN A 185 -29.33 0.37 21.05
C GLN A 185 -29.29 1.86 21.47
N PRO A 186 -30.40 2.61 21.33
CA PRO A 186 -30.43 4.07 21.52
C PRO A 186 -30.00 4.57 22.90
N ASP A 187 -30.18 3.73 23.93
CA ASP A 187 -29.88 4.05 25.33
C ASP A 187 -28.40 3.75 25.69
N THR A 188 -27.53 3.50 24.70
CA THR A 188 -26.13 3.11 24.89
C THR A 188 -25.15 4.11 24.32
N HIS A 189 -24.01 4.24 24.99
CA HIS A 189 -22.96 5.20 24.67
C HIS A 189 -21.59 4.54 24.85
N VAL A 190 -20.63 4.86 24.00
CA VAL A 190 -19.23 4.63 24.28
C VAL A 190 -18.85 5.40 25.55
N THR A 191 -18.09 4.75 26.43
CA THR A 191 -17.68 5.36 27.69
C THR A 191 -16.98 6.69 27.41
N SER A 192 -17.44 7.77 28.04
CA SER A 192 -16.85 9.09 27.85
C SER A 192 -15.36 9.08 28.19
N GLY A 193 -14.55 9.71 27.33
CA GLY A 193 -13.10 9.77 27.47
C GLY A 193 -12.38 8.43 27.29
N TYR A 194 -13.07 7.36 26.85
CA TYR A 194 -12.47 6.04 26.71
C TYR A 194 -11.22 6.06 25.82
N PHE A 195 -11.33 6.61 24.60
CA PHE A 195 -10.21 6.69 23.66
C PHE A 195 -9.08 7.63 24.08
N THR A 196 -9.34 8.57 24.98
CA THR A 196 -8.36 9.58 25.44
C THR A 196 -7.74 9.26 26.80
N SER A 197 -8.36 8.37 27.57
CA SER A 197 -7.95 8.02 28.93
C SER A 197 -6.55 7.37 29.01
N PRO A 198 -5.83 7.54 30.15
CA PRO A 198 -4.56 6.83 30.39
C PRO A 198 -4.69 5.31 30.28
N ARG A 199 -5.86 4.75 30.60
CA ARG A 199 -6.16 3.32 30.50
C ARG A 199 -5.90 2.76 29.10
N ASN A 200 -6.23 3.51 28.05
CA ASN A 200 -6.09 3.06 26.66
C ASN A 200 -4.91 3.70 25.93
N ALA A 201 -4.06 4.47 26.63
CA ALA A 201 -2.92 5.15 26.04
C ALA A 201 -1.95 4.18 25.35
N GLY A 202 -1.69 3.01 25.94
CA GLY A 202 -0.82 1.99 25.34
C GLY A 202 -1.39 1.38 24.07
N GLN A 203 -2.69 1.13 24.02
CA GLN A 203 -3.37 0.61 22.82
C GLN A 203 -3.40 1.65 21.70
N ARG A 204 -3.70 2.90 22.04
CA ARG A 204 -3.64 4.02 21.10
C ARG A 204 -2.23 4.19 20.55
N ALA A 205 -1.21 4.16 21.41
CA ALA A 205 0.19 4.24 21.01
C ALA A 205 0.55 3.11 20.04
N ALA A 206 0.22 1.86 20.38
CA ALA A 206 0.47 0.71 19.53
C ALA A 206 -0.19 0.82 18.15
N TRP A 207 -1.43 1.31 18.09
CA TRP A 207 -2.12 1.54 16.82
C TRP A 207 -1.48 2.69 16.03
N THR A 208 -1.22 3.84 16.66
CA THR A 208 -0.61 5.00 15.98
C THR A 208 0.82 4.76 15.50
N SER A 209 1.56 3.85 16.13
CA SER A 209 2.93 3.51 15.75
C SER A 209 3.04 2.28 14.84
N TYR A 210 1.91 1.67 14.49
CA TYR A 210 1.89 0.44 13.68
C TYR A 210 2.35 0.70 12.26
N THR A 211 1.94 1.83 11.70
CA THR A 211 2.33 2.32 10.39
C THR A 211 3.05 3.65 10.54
N ALA A 212 3.88 3.99 9.56
CA ALA A 212 4.59 5.24 9.50
C ALA A 212 4.65 5.77 8.05
N THR A 213 4.68 7.09 7.93
CA THR A 213 4.99 7.72 6.65
C THR A 213 6.48 7.62 6.38
N VAL A 214 6.85 6.80 5.40
CA VAL A 214 8.21 6.69 4.89
C VAL A 214 8.44 7.80 3.86
N THR A 215 9.55 8.52 3.99
CA THR A 215 9.98 9.53 3.01
C THR A 215 11.25 9.03 2.31
N PRO A 216 11.14 8.49 1.09
CA PRO A 216 12.26 7.81 0.40
C PRO A 216 13.26 8.78 -0.24
N ALA A 217 12.80 9.84 -0.91
CA ALA A 217 13.69 10.74 -1.65
C ALA A 217 14.76 11.41 -0.77
N GLY A 218 16.00 11.41 -1.27
CA GLY A 218 17.19 11.90 -0.59
C GLY A 218 17.84 10.89 0.36
N LYS A 219 17.32 9.64 0.47
CA LYS A 219 17.85 8.62 1.37
C LYS A 219 18.45 7.44 0.62
N ILE A 220 19.69 7.12 0.98
CA ILE A 220 20.41 5.92 0.55
C ILE A 220 19.96 4.72 1.41
N GLY A 221 20.11 3.49 0.90
CA GLY A 221 19.79 2.24 1.59
C GLY A 221 18.44 1.66 1.19
N ALA A 222 18.04 0.54 1.77
CA ALA A 222 16.81 -0.19 1.40
C ALA A 222 15.53 0.64 1.59
N ASP A 223 14.51 0.35 0.79
CA ASP A 223 13.17 0.95 0.83
C ASP A 223 12.19 0.09 0.03
N ASP A 224 11.09 -0.33 0.67
CA ASP A 224 10.15 -1.27 0.09
C ASP A 224 9.49 -0.74 -1.20
N PHE A 225 9.19 0.57 -1.26
CA PHE A 225 8.63 1.18 -2.47
C PHE A 225 9.64 1.11 -3.61
N ALA A 226 10.89 1.48 -3.34
CA ALA A 226 11.98 1.41 -4.29
C ALA A 226 12.24 -0.04 -4.75
N ASP A 227 12.13 -1.02 -3.86
CA ASP A 227 12.28 -2.44 -4.19
C ASP A 227 11.19 -2.92 -5.15
N VAL A 228 9.91 -2.57 -4.89
CA VAL A 228 8.81 -2.99 -5.75
C VAL A 228 8.86 -2.29 -7.11
N VAL A 229 9.12 -0.98 -7.16
CA VAL A 229 9.14 -0.22 -8.42
C VAL A 229 10.32 -0.61 -9.31
N THR A 230 11.45 -1.02 -8.72
CA THR A 230 12.63 -1.48 -9.46
C THR A 230 12.66 -3.00 -9.64
N ALA A 231 11.65 -3.75 -9.20
CA ALA A 231 11.63 -5.20 -9.43
C ALA A 231 11.62 -5.52 -10.94
N SER A 232 12.31 -6.59 -11.32
CA SER A 232 12.48 -6.98 -12.73
C SER A 232 11.16 -7.32 -13.44
N ALA A 233 10.13 -7.72 -12.69
CA ALA A 233 8.78 -7.96 -13.20
C ALA A 233 7.92 -6.69 -13.31
N THR A 234 8.31 -5.58 -12.67
CA THR A 234 7.56 -4.32 -12.63
C THR A 234 7.89 -3.43 -13.83
N LEU A 235 9.16 -3.38 -14.21
CA LEU A 235 9.63 -2.60 -15.36
C LEU A 235 9.53 -3.43 -16.65
N ASP A 236 9.42 -2.78 -17.79
CA ASP A 236 9.52 -3.46 -19.09
C ASP A 236 10.99 -3.56 -19.57
N GLY A 237 11.20 -4.26 -20.69
CA GLY A 237 12.53 -4.41 -21.28
C GLY A 237 13.13 -3.09 -21.78
N PHE A 238 12.31 -2.20 -22.34
CA PHE A 238 12.74 -0.92 -22.89
C PHE A 238 13.25 0.04 -21.81
N VAL A 239 12.64 0.06 -20.63
CA VAL A 239 13.13 0.87 -19.50
C VAL A 239 14.48 0.35 -19.01
N ARG A 240 14.64 -0.98 -18.92
CA ARG A 240 15.86 -1.61 -18.38
C ARG A 240 17.05 -1.51 -19.32
N ASN A 241 16.87 -1.87 -20.59
CA ASN A 241 17.98 -2.01 -21.52
C ASN A 241 17.50 -1.73 -22.95
N ARG A 242 18.17 -0.79 -23.62
CA ARG A 242 17.93 -0.40 -25.01
C ARG A 242 19.10 -0.73 -25.93
N SER A 243 20.10 -1.51 -25.47
CA SER A 243 21.27 -1.87 -26.26
C SER A 243 20.93 -2.49 -27.61
N SER A 244 21.63 -2.03 -28.65
CA SER A 244 21.52 -2.52 -30.02
C SER A 244 22.89 -2.49 -30.70
N VAL A 245 23.23 -3.57 -31.40
CA VAL A 245 24.48 -3.70 -32.16
C VAL A 245 24.49 -2.90 -33.48
N ARG A 246 23.37 -2.23 -33.80
CA ARG A 246 23.23 -1.30 -34.91
C ARG A 246 22.41 -0.11 -34.45
N SER A 247 22.87 1.12 -34.71
CA SER A 247 22.05 2.32 -34.53
C SER A 247 20.71 2.10 -35.23
N VAL A 248 19.66 2.42 -34.48
CA VAL A 248 18.32 1.86 -34.59
C VAL A 248 17.69 2.04 -35.99
N ALA A 249 16.55 1.38 -36.14
CA ALA A 249 15.94 0.99 -37.40
C ALA A 249 15.79 2.07 -38.51
N PRO A 250 15.80 1.61 -39.78
CA PRO A 250 15.95 0.22 -40.15
C PRO A 250 17.40 -0.24 -40.15
N ASN A 251 18.40 0.59 -40.52
CA ASN A 251 19.85 0.33 -40.45
C ASN A 251 20.66 1.56 -40.95
N PHE A 252 20.27 2.79 -40.58
CA PHE A 252 20.71 3.96 -41.35
C PHE A 252 22.18 4.37 -41.15
N GLN A 253 22.80 4.10 -40.00
CA GLN A 253 24.10 4.69 -39.72
C GLN A 253 25.22 3.66 -39.68
N GLN A 254 25.56 3.17 -40.88
CA GLN A 254 26.64 2.22 -41.09
C GLN A 254 27.38 2.62 -42.36
N LEU A 255 28.69 2.41 -42.39
CA LEU A 255 29.51 2.59 -43.59
C LEU A 255 30.29 1.33 -43.87
N ASN A 256 30.33 0.94 -45.13
CA ASN A 256 31.28 -0.05 -45.64
C ASN A 256 31.70 0.42 -47.02
N ASP A 257 32.91 0.96 -47.11
CA ASP A 257 33.40 1.66 -48.28
C ASP A 257 34.91 1.42 -48.48
N SER A 258 35.44 1.84 -49.63
CA SER A 258 36.88 1.86 -49.86
C SER A 258 37.54 3.09 -49.21
N ALA A 259 38.80 2.93 -48.81
CA ALA A 259 39.59 3.96 -48.13
C ALA A 259 40.79 4.42 -48.99
N GLY A 260 40.62 4.42 -50.32
CA GLY A 260 41.69 4.68 -51.27
C GLY A 260 42.31 6.07 -51.11
N VAL A 261 41.49 7.08 -50.78
CA VAL A 261 41.90 8.46 -50.51
C VAL A 261 42.94 8.55 -49.40
N ILE A 262 42.74 7.84 -48.28
CA ILE A 262 43.66 7.90 -47.13
C ILE A 262 44.78 6.86 -47.19
N CYS A 263 44.48 5.65 -47.66
CA CYS A 263 45.43 4.54 -47.65
C CYS A 263 46.34 4.47 -48.89
N GLY A 264 46.07 5.30 -49.92
CA GLY A 264 46.87 5.34 -51.15
C GLY A 264 46.81 4.07 -51.99
N THR A 265 45.86 3.17 -51.72
CA THR A 265 45.69 1.88 -52.42
C THR A 265 44.22 1.54 -52.58
N THR A 266 43.86 0.98 -53.73
CA THR A 266 42.48 0.55 -54.03
C THR A 266 42.05 -0.70 -53.26
N ASN A 267 42.99 -1.43 -52.65
CA ASN A 267 42.72 -2.60 -51.80
C ASN A 267 42.66 -2.20 -50.32
N SER A 268 41.98 -1.09 -50.03
CA SER A 268 41.76 -0.60 -48.67
C SER A 268 40.28 -0.42 -48.40
N SER A 269 39.89 -0.51 -47.13
CA SER A 269 38.51 -0.33 -46.72
C SER A 269 38.39 0.47 -45.44
N ILE A 270 37.25 1.16 -45.33
CA ILE A 270 36.76 1.84 -44.16
C ILE A 270 35.39 1.28 -43.82
N THR A 271 35.23 0.84 -42.58
CA THR A 271 33.93 0.47 -42.03
C THR A 271 33.61 1.35 -40.83
N VAL A 272 32.34 1.67 -40.67
CA VAL A 272 31.82 2.34 -39.48
C VAL A 272 30.62 1.55 -38.99
N ASN A 273 30.76 0.96 -37.81
CA ASN A 273 29.68 0.26 -37.13
C ASN A 273 29.24 1.05 -35.90
N VAL A 274 28.02 1.55 -35.89
CA VAL A 274 27.50 2.27 -34.74
C VAL A 274 26.67 1.35 -33.86
N THR A 275 27.03 1.26 -32.59
CA THR A 275 26.31 0.52 -31.55
C THR A 275 25.62 1.50 -30.63
N HIS A 276 24.42 1.17 -30.17
CA HIS A 276 23.65 1.96 -29.22
C HIS A 276 23.58 1.24 -27.89
N ASP A 277 23.74 1.98 -26.79
CA ASP A 277 23.54 1.51 -25.43
C ASP A 277 22.68 2.52 -24.68
N GLY A 278 21.71 2.03 -23.91
CA GLY A 278 20.79 2.89 -23.20
C GLY A 278 20.07 2.17 -22.09
N GLY A 279 19.70 2.93 -21.07
CA GLY A 279 19.02 2.38 -19.91
C GLY A 279 18.39 3.47 -19.05
N THR A 280 17.49 3.06 -18.16
CA THR A 280 16.83 3.98 -17.21
C THR A 280 16.86 3.38 -15.84
N GLN A 281 17.40 4.10 -14.86
CA GLN A 281 17.49 3.62 -13.49
C GLN A 281 16.90 4.64 -12.51
N LEU A 282 16.34 4.13 -11.42
CA LEU A 282 16.03 4.96 -10.25
C LEU A 282 17.36 5.35 -9.61
N ARG A 283 17.56 6.64 -9.32
CA ARG A 283 18.77 7.09 -8.61
C ARG A 283 18.86 6.44 -7.23
N SER A 284 20.07 6.19 -6.76
CA SER A 284 20.33 5.54 -5.46
C SER A 284 19.75 6.31 -4.26
N ASP A 285 19.57 7.62 -4.39
CA ASP A 285 18.94 8.48 -3.40
C ASP A 285 17.41 8.52 -3.50
N LYS A 286 16.81 7.81 -4.48
CA LYS A 286 15.37 7.78 -4.77
C LYS A 286 14.76 9.15 -5.09
N ALA A 287 15.59 10.16 -5.36
CA ALA A 287 15.13 11.52 -5.67
C ALA A 287 14.55 11.64 -7.08
N GLY A 288 14.65 10.58 -7.89
CA GLY A 288 13.99 10.44 -9.19
C GLY A 288 14.72 9.52 -10.15
N TRP A 289 14.19 9.46 -11.37
CA TRP A 289 14.70 8.61 -12.43
C TRP A 289 15.74 9.34 -13.27
N GLN A 290 16.70 8.60 -13.80
CA GLN A 290 17.65 9.10 -14.79
C GLN A 290 17.77 8.09 -15.92
N SER A 291 17.84 8.62 -17.14
CA SER A 291 17.98 7.86 -18.36
C SER A 291 19.07 8.46 -19.22
N ILE A 292 19.90 7.60 -19.77
CA ILE A 292 20.97 7.96 -20.69
C ILE A 292 20.94 6.95 -21.82
N ASP A 293 21.01 7.49 -23.03
CA ASP A 293 21.16 6.76 -24.27
C ASP A 293 22.39 7.30 -24.98
N ALA A 294 23.15 6.42 -25.62
CA ALA A 294 24.36 6.79 -26.33
C ALA A 294 24.64 5.87 -27.51
N SER A 295 25.04 6.45 -28.64
CA SER A 295 25.57 5.73 -29.79
C SER A 295 27.07 5.95 -29.94
N THR A 296 27.80 4.84 -30.04
CA THR A 296 29.26 4.80 -30.24
C THR A 296 29.57 4.27 -31.62
N ALA A 297 30.34 5.01 -32.41
CA ALA A 297 30.82 4.59 -33.71
C ALA A 297 32.16 3.88 -33.59
N HIS A 298 32.20 2.65 -34.06
CA HIS A 298 33.38 1.81 -34.18
C HIS A 298 33.87 1.87 -35.63
N LEU A 299 34.91 2.66 -35.87
CA LEU A 299 35.53 2.80 -37.18
C LEU A 299 36.68 1.81 -37.30
N TRP A 300 36.82 1.19 -38.47
CA TRP A 300 37.99 0.40 -38.82
C TRP A 300 38.47 0.79 -40.20
N ILE A 301 39.74 1.20 -40.30
CA ILE A 301 40.38 1.58 -41.56
C ILE A 301 41.56 0.65 -41.78
N SER A 302 41.64 -0.01 -42.92
CA SER A 302 42.62 -1.08 -43.18
C SER A 302 44.10 -0.64 -43.01
N CYS A 303 44.41 0.64 -43.21
CA CYS A 303 45.78 1.18 -43.05
C CYS A 303 46.04 1.91 -41.72
N VAL A 304 45.01 2.20 -40.92
CA VAL A 304 45.14 2.94 -39.64
C VAL A 304 44.85 2.04 -38.45
N GLY A 305 43.85 1.17 -38.55
CA GLY A 305 43.34 0.33 -37.47
C GLY A 305 41.97 0.80 -36.96
N ALA A 306 41.65 0.38 -35.73
CA ALA A 306 40.37 0.69 -35.08
C ALA A 306 40.40 2.06 -34.40
N ILE A 307 39.30 2.80 -34.51
CA ILE A 307 39.08 4.10 -33.89
C ILE A 307 37.65 4.12 -33.34
N GLU A 308 37.45 4.58 -32.11
CA GLU A 308 36.13 4.83 -31.55
C GLU A 308 35.79 6.32 -31.61
N SER A 309 34.54 6.64 -31.86
CA SER A 309 34.03 8.02 -31.89
C SER A 309 32.60 8.09 -31.37
N ILE A 310 32.21 9.28 -30.90
CA ILE A 310 30.85 9.54 -30.43
C ILE A 310 29.96 9.79 -31.65
N ALA A 311 28.95 8.94 -31.86
CA ALA A 311 27.95 9.19 -32.89
C ALA A 311 26.89 10.17 -32.38
N GLY A 312 26.42 9.97 -31.14
CA GLY A 312 25.48 10.84 -30.46
C GLY A 312 25.18 10.36 -29.04
N TYR A 313 24.59 11.23 -28.23
CA TYR A 313 24.16 10.90 -26.88
C TYR A 313 22.96 11.76 -26.49
N GLY A 314 22.14 11.24 -25.58
CA GLY A 314 20.95 11.91 -25.06
C GLY A 314 20.72 11.52 -23.61
N GLY A 315 20.13 12.45 -22.84
CA GLY A 315 19.83 12.24 -21.44
C GLY A 315 18.50 12.88 -21.07
N SER A 316 17.77 12.23 -20.18
CA SER A 316 16.58 12.80 -19.55
C SER A 316 16.53 12.37 -18.09
N ALA A 317 15.91 13.23 -17.28
CA ALA A 317 15.70 12.94 -15.87
C ALA A 317 14.27 13.23 -15.43
N ASN A 318 13.93 12.70 -14.27
CA ASN A 318 12.79 13.16 -13.48
C ASN A 318 13.21 13.40 -12.03
N GLY A 319 12.49 14.26 -11.32
CA GLY A 319 12.79 14.63 -9.94
C GLY A 319 14.00 15.55 -9.82
N ASN A 320 14.52 15.70 -8.60
CA ASN A 320 15.60 16.65 -8.34
C ASN A 320 16.96 16.13 -8.84
N ILE A 321 17.51 16.80 -9.85
CA ILE A 321 18.78 16.42 -10.48
C ILE A 321 20.02 17.02 -9.81
N THR A 322 19.90 17.83 -8.74
CA THR A 322 21.10 18.38 -8.09
C THR A 322 21.93 17.34 -7.36
N THR A 323 21.35 16.17 -7.06
CA THR A 323 21.94 15.08 -6.27
C THR A 323 22.34 13.86 -7.11
N PHE A 324 22.41 14.00 -8.44
CA PHE A 324 22.72 12.86 -9.33
C PHE A 324 24.17 12.37 -9.25
N MET A 325 25.10 13.21 -8.77
CA MET A 325 26.49 12.84 -8.50
C MET A 325 26.81 12.99 -7.01
N THR A 326 27.60 12.06 -6.50
CA THR A 326 28.08 12.06 -5.12
C THR A 326 29.27 13.01 -4.94
N ASN A 327 30.18 13.11 -5.93
CA ASN A 327 31.41 13.92 -5.85
C ASN A 327 31.69 14.73 -7.13
N PRO A 328 30.87 15.74 -7.47
CA PRO A 328 31.12 16.57 -8.65
C PRO A 328 32.51 17.26 -8.57
N PRO A 329 33.27 17.39 -9.68
CA PRO A 329 32.84 17.19 -11.07
C PRO A 329 33.13 15.78 -11.63
N PHE A 330 33.61 14.84 -10.82
CA PHE A 330 34.00 13.51 -11.29
C PHE A 330 32.94 12.47 -10.94
N ALA A 331 32.56 11.64 -11.91
CA ALA A 331 31.66 10.51 -11.65
C ALA A 331 32.41 9.45 -10.83
N ALA A 332 31.99 9.26 -9.58
CA ALA A 332 32.44 8.15 -8.77
C ALA A 332 31.82 6.84 -9.28
N TRP A 333 32.40 5.69 -8.97
CA TRP A 333 31.87 4.40 -9.42
C TRP A 333 30.42 4.19 -8.93
N GLN A 334 30.05 4.70 -7.75
CA GLN A 334 28.69 4.64 -7.21
C GLN A 334 27.67 5.45 -8.02
N ASP A 335 28.10 6.49 -8.74
CA ASP A 335 27.20 7.36 -9.52
C ASP A 335 26.64 6.64 -10.76
N TRP A 336 27.32 5.57 -11.19
CA TRP A 336 26.89 4.66 -12.24
C TRP A 336 25.87 3.62 -11.76
N GLN A 337 25.70 3.47 -10.45
CA GLN A 337 24.80 2.52 -9.83
C GLN A 337 23.45 3.16 -9.48
N GLY A 338 22.38 2.58 -10.00
CA GLY A 338 21.01 2.87 -9.58
C GLY A 338 20.67 2.20 -8.26
N TYR A 339 19.52 2.57 -7.71
CA TYR A 339 18.94 1.88 -6.56
C TYR A 339 18.89 0.35 -6.78
N GLY A 340 19.14 -0.43 -5.74
CA GLY A 340 19.10 -1.90 -5.80
C GLY A 340 20.27 -2.55 -6.54
N GLY A 341 21.29 -1.78 -6.97
CA GLY A 341 22.41 -2.33 -7.73
C GLY A 341 22.15 -2.50 -9.22
N TYR A 342 21.15 -1.80 -9.76
CA TYR A 342 20.95 -1.72 -11.20
C TYR A 342 22.11 -0.97 -11.87
N PHE A 343 22.74 -1.61 -12.85
CA PHE A 343 23.85 -1.05 -13.64
C PHE A 343 23.40 -0.83 -15.08
N ASN A 344 22.39 0.04 -15.25
CA ASN A 344 21.84 0.27 -16.59
C ASN A 344 22.78 1.14 -17.45
N PHE A 345 23.87 1.64 -16.87
CA PHE A 345 24.91 2.39 -17.54
C PHE A 345 26.24 1.60 -17.50
N GLY A 346 26.77 1.25 -18.67
CA GLY A 346 27.98 0.44 -18.83
C GLY A 346 27.72 -0.96 -19.39
N TYR A 347 28.72 -1.84 -19.33
CA TYR A 347 28.60 -3.20 -19.88
C TYR A 347 27.58 -4.04 -19.11
N ALA A 348 26.51 -4.46 -19.79
CA ALA A 348 25.38 -5.18 -19.21
C ALA A 348 25.74 -6.53 -18.53
N GLY A 349 26.92 -7.08 -18.81
CA GLY A 349 27.43 -8.31 -18.16
C GLY A 349 28.36 -8.07 -16.97
N SER A 350 28.60 -6.82 -16.56
CA SER A 350 29.47 -6.47 -15.43
C SER A 350 28.70 -6.45 -14.11
N SER A 351 29.30 -6.98 -13.04
CA SER A 351 28.84 -6.77 -11.66
C SER A 351 29.45 -5.52 -11.00
N THR A 352 30.33 -4.82 -11.72
CA THR A 352 31.03 -3.62 -11.26
C THR A 352 30.41 -2.38 -11.92
N PRO A 353 29.85 -1.44 -11.15
CA PRO A 353 29.37 -0.16 -11.66
C PRO A 353 30.45 0.60 -12.43
N GLY A 354 30.09 1.23 -13.54
CA GLY A 354 31.01 2.10 -14.28
C GLY A 354 32.11 1.36 -15.05
N LEU A 355 32.05 0.03 -15.16
CA LEU A 355 32.96 -0.73 -16.00
C LEU A 355 32.52 -0.66 -17.48
N GLN A 356 33.47 -0.40 -18.38
CA GLN A 356 33.24 -0.37 -19.83
C GLN A 356 32.04 0.53 -20.23
N VAL A 357 31.95 1.70 -19.59
CA VAL A 357 30.97 2.72 -19.98
C VAL A 357 31.38 3.28 -21.34
N PRO A 358 30.49 3.27 -22.36
CA PRO A 358 30.79 3.88 -23.65
C PRO A 358 31.13 5.37 -23.49
N ASP A 359 32.11 5.86 -24.24
CA ASP A 359 32.59 7.25 -24.13
C ASP A 359 31.46 8.29 -24.34
N ALA A 360 30.53 7.99 -25.24
CA ALA A 360 29.34 8.81 -25.49
C ALA A 360 28.42 8.90 -24.25
N MET A 361 28.21 7.77 -23.55
CA MET A 361 27.45 7.72 -22.29
C MET A 361 28.19 8.46 -21.17
N ALA A 362 29.51 8.32 -21.10
CA ALA A 362 30.36 9.09 -20.18
C ALA A 362 30.30 10.60 -20.45
N ALA A 363 30.27 11.01 -21.72
CA ALA A 363 30.10 12.40 -22.12
C ALA A 363 28.74 12.95 -21.67
N GLN A 364 27.63 12.23 -21.94
CA GLN A 364 26.31 12.64 -21.46
C GLN A 364 26.27 12.72 -19.94
N PHE A 365 26.76 11.70 -19.22
CA PHE A 365 26.74 11.71 -17.75
C PHE A 365 27.49 12.91 -17.16
N ARG A 366 28.66 13.28 -17.73
CA ARG A 366 29.42 14.48 -17.32
C ARG A 366 28.68 15.78 -17.59
N ALA A 367 27.91 15.86 -18.68
CA ALA A 367 27.04 17.00 -18.96
C ALA A 367 25.82 17.05 -18.01
N GLY A 368 25.44 15.90 -17.44
CA GLY A 368 24.33 15.71 -16.52
C GLY A 368 23.34 14.66 -17.03
N PRO A 369 22.36 14.24 -16.23
CA PRO A 369 21.39 13.23 -16.64
C PRO A 369 20.34 13.79 -17.62
N GLY A 370 20.52 15.00 -18.13
CA GLY A 370 19.53 15.74 -18.92
C GLY A 370 18.55 16.56 -18.08
N PRO A 371 17.66 17.33 -18.74
CA PRO A 371 16.67 18.16 -18.06
C PRO A 371 15.67 17.29 -17.30
N SER A 372 15.25 17.78 -16.13
CA SER A 372 14.19 17.14 -15.36
C SER A 372 12.81 17.50 -15.91
N LEU A 373 12.01 16.50 -16.21
CA LEU A 373 10.65 16.68 -16.74
C LEU A 373 9.66 17.18 -15.66
N ASP A 374 9.79 16.68 -14.43
CA ASP A 374 9.14 17.18 -13.21
C ASP A 374 10.14 17.22 -12.04
N PRO A 375 10.76 18.39 -11.77
CA PRO A 375 11.70 18.55 -10.67
C PRO A 375 11.10 18.35 -9.28
N ALA A 376 9.79 18.58 -9.11
CA ALA A 376 9.14 18.66 -7.81
C ALA A 376 8.53 17.33 -7.35
N ASN A 377 8.01 16.52 -8.28
CA ASN A 377 7.34 15.26 -7.94
C ASN A 377 7.87 14.03 -8.69
N GLY A 378 8.95 14.16 -9.47
CA GLY A 378 9.53 13.05 -10.21
C GLY A 378 10.36 12.05 -9.40
N GLY A 379 10.57 12.33 -8.11
CA GLY A 379 11.16 11.40 -7.13
C GLY A 379 10.14 10.44 -6.52
N LEU A 380 10.62 9.48 -5.74
CA LEU A 380 9.72 8.70 -4.88
C LEU A 380 9.12 9.63 -3.81
N LEU A 381 7.81 9.56 -3.65
CA LEU A 381 7.05 10.43 -2.74
C LEU A 381 6.79 9.72 -1.41
N PRO A 382 6.44 10.47 -0.35
CA PRO A 382 6.09 9.86 0.92
C PRO A 382 4.93 8.87 0.78
N TYR A 383 5.01 7.74 1.46
CA TYR A 383 4.00 6.68 1.43
C TYR A 383 3.82 6.09 2.83
N GLN A 384 2.67 5.47 3.14
CA GLN A 384 2.52 4.73 4.40
C GLN A 384 3.07 3.31 4.21
N GLU A 385 3.77 2.83 5.23
CA GLU A 385 4.12 1.42 5.38
C GLU A 385 4.01 1.01 6.85
N ILE A 386 3.93 -0.30 7.10
CA ILE A 386 4.06 -0.88 8.42
C ILE A 386 5.47 -0.65 8.97
N ASN A 387 5.55 -0.39 10.27
CA ASN A 387 6.82 -0.17 10.93
C ASN A 387 7.55 -1.51 11.17
N GLY A 388 8.67 -1.69 10.46
CA GLY A 388 9.50 -2.89 10.53
C GLY A 388 8.78 -4.15 10.00
N VAL A 389 9.40 -5.31 10.24
CA VAL A 389 8.84 -6.60 9.80
C VAL A 389 7.83 -7.10 10.83
N GLN A 390 6.56 -7.18 10.45
CA GLN A 390 5.50 -7.74 11.29
C GLN A 390 5.24 -9.19 10.89
N LEU A 391 5.47 -10.13 11.82
CA LEU A 391 5.23 -11.55 11.58
C LEU A 391 3.82 -11.99 11.99
N ALA A 392 3.17 -11.23 12.88
CA ALA A 392 1.81 -11.49 13.31
C ALA A 392 0.83 -10.93 12.28
N SER A 393 -0.12 -11.75 11.81
CA SER A 393 -1.17 -11.30 10.89
C SER A 393 -2.10 -10.26 11.52
N GLN A 394 -2.13 -10.16 12.85
CA GLN A 394 -2.97 -9.24 13.59
C GLN A 394 -2.36 -7.85 13.70
N ALA A 395 -3.10 -6.82 13.29
CA ALA A 395 -2.82 -5.44 13.66
C ALA A 395 -3.16 -5.19 15.14
N PRO A 396 -2.71 -4.05 15.71
CA PRO A 396 -3.06 -3.67 17.08
C PRO A 396 -4.56 -3.64 17.28
N ARG A 397 -5.00 -4.34 18.33
CA ARG A 397 -6.39 -4.34 18.78
C ARG A 397 -6.90 -2.94 19.06
N ILE A 398 -8.19 -2.76 18.84
CA ILE A 398 -9.00 -1.65 19.29
C ILE A 398 -10.05 -2.22 20.22
N THR A 399 -10.00 -1.82 21.49
CA THR A 399 -10.96 -2.21 22.52
C THR A 399 -11.96 -1.07 22.67
N ILE A 400 -13.22 -1.36 22.95
CA ILE A 400 -14.28 -0.37 23.15
C ILE A 400 -15.13 -0.78 24.34
N GLU A 401 -15.36 0.16 25.26
CA GLU A 401 -16.29 -0.02 26.37
C GLU A 401 -17.58 0.77 26.11
N VAL A 402 -18.70 0.07 26.01
CA VAL A 402 -20.03 0.65 25.86
C VAL A 402 -20.74 0.61 27.22
N THR A 403 -21.47 1.67 27.52
CA THR A 403 -22.23 1.86 28.75
C THR A 403 -23.71 2.02 28.45
N ARG A 404 -24.54 1.61 29.40
CA ARG A 404 -25.98 1.83 29.42
C ARG A 404 -26.40 2.21 30.83
N ASN A 405 -27.07 3.34 30.99
CA ASN A 405 -27.49 3.80 32.31
C ASN A 405 -28.54 2.85 32.93
N SER A 406 -28.39 2.58 34.22
CA SER A 406 -29.22 1.63 34.96
C SER A 406 -30.72 1.98 34.94
N ASN A 407 -31.03 3.28 34.94
CA ASN A 407 -32.41 3.79 34.84
C ASN A 407 -33.09 3.47 33.51
N THR A 408 -32.34 3.08 32.46
CA THR A 408 -32.91 2.70 31.16
C THR A 408 -33.12 1.20 31.02
N LEU A 409 -32.66 0.38 31.98
CA LEU A 409 -32.68 -1.08 31.90
C LEU A 409 -34.11 -1.65 31.98
N VAL A 410 -34.96 -1.06 32.83
CA VAL A 410 -36.32 -1.51 33.09
C VAL A 410 -37.32 -0.51 32.49
N LYS A 411 -37.90 -0.86 31.33
CA LYS A 411 -38.93 -0.02 30.68
C LYS A 411 -40.34 -0.22 31.25
N THR A 412 -40.54 -1.22 32.12
CA THR A 412 -41.85 -1.54 32.72
C THR A 412 -42.04 -0.81 34.04
N VAL A 413 -42.84 0.26 34.02
CA VAL A 413 -43.16 1.08 35.21
C VAL A 413 -44.00 0.23 36.19
N GLY A 414 -43.61 0.19 37.48
CA GLY A 414 -44.37 -0.48 38.55
C GLY A 414 -43.97 -1.92 38.91
N LEU A 415 -43.04 -2.54 38.18
CA LEU A 415 -42.52 -3.90 38.41
C LEU A 415 -41.11 -3.91 39.03
N GLN A 416 -40.77 -2.89 39.81
CA GLN A 416 -39.40 -2.73 40.38
C GLN A 416 -39.25 -3.40 41.76
N GLY A 417 -40.35 -3.61 42.48
CA GLY A 417 -40.37 -4.38 43.72
C GLY A 417 -39.79 -3.59 44.89
N GLY A 418 -40.46 -3.66 46.05
CA GLY A 418 -40.01 -2.98 47.27
C GLY A 418 -39.23 -3.91 48.20
N GLY A 419 -38.34 -3.34 49.02
CA GLY A 419 -37.65 -4.07 50.09
C GLY A 419 -36.76 -5.21 49.58
N ARG A 420 -36.95 -6.43 50.09
CA ARG A 420 -36.15 -7.62 49.74
C ARG A 420 -36.41 -8.18 48.33
N LEU A 421 -37.43 -7.67 47.64
CA LEU A 421 -37.79 -8.06 46.26
C LEU A 421 -37.34 -7.02 45.23
N GLY A 422 -36.79 -5.89 45.69
CA GLY A 422 -36.16 -4.91 44.82
C GLY A 422 -34.88 -5.50 44.23
N VAL A 423 -34.74 -5.45 42.91
CA VAL A 423 -33.47 -5.78 42.27
C VAL A 423 -32.52 -4.61 42.48
N VAL A 424 -31.55 -4.80 43.37
CA VAL A 424 -30.49 -3.81 43.58
C VAL A 424 -29.55 -3.91 42.39
N ASP A 425 -29.52 -2.86 41.57
CA ASP A 425 -28.51 -2.73 40.55
C ASP A 425 -27.19 -2.32 41.20
N ASN A 426 -26.28 -3.29 41.37
CA ASN A 426 -24.92 -3.06 41.86
C ASN A 426 -23.98 -2.57 40.75
N ALA A 427 -24.51 -2.03 39.65
CA ALA A 427 -23.73 -1.39 38.61
C ALA A 427 -22.87 -0.25 39.21
N ALA A 428 -21.55 -0.39 39.06
CA ALA A 428 -20.61 0.65 39.44
C ALA A 428 -20.92 1.96 38.70
N ALA A 429 -21.11 3.05 39.47
CA ALA A 429 -21.53 4.36 38.98
C ALA A 429 -22.90 4.38 38.23
N GLY A 430 -23.80 3.43 38.52
CA GLY A 430 -25.17 3.45 38.00
C GLY A 430 -25.30 3.19 36.49
N ALA A 431 -24.34 2.47 35.89
CA ALA A 431 -24.37 2.07 34.50
C ALA A 431 -23.89 0.63 34.28
N MET A 432 -24.63 -0.13 33.48
CA MET A 432 -24.18 -1.41 32.95
C MET A 432 -23.13 -1.17 31.86
N ARG A 433 -22.05 -1.94 31.86
CA ARG A 433 -20.93 -1.78 30.92
C ARG A 433 -20.63 -3.08 30.19
N ALA A 434 -20.24 -3.01 28.92
CA ALA A 434 -19.71 -4.15 28.17
C ALA A 434 -18.42 -3.73 27.47
N LEU A 435 -17.51 -4.68 27.32
CA LEU A 435 -16.19 -4.46 26.76
C LEU A 435 -16.02 -5.45 25.61
N SER A 436 -15.55 -4.95 24.47
CA SER A 436 -15.22 -5.78 23.31
C SER A 436 -13.94 -5.30 22.65
N SER A 437 -13.23 -6.21 21.99
CA SER A 437 -12.03 -5.91 21.23
C SER A 437 -12.17 -6.44 19.81
N ALA A 438 -11.57 -5.74 18.87
CA ALA A 438 -11.47 -6.16 17.48
C ALA A 438 -10.17 -5.65 16.88
N ASN A 439 -9.74 -6.23 15.77
CA ASN A 439 -8.58 -5.76 15.02
C ASN A 439 -8.72 -6.04 13.53
N ALA A 440 -7.97 -5.27 12.75
CA ALA A 440 -7.62 -5.68 11.41
C ALA A 440 -6.65 -6.87 11.46
N TYR A 441 -6.77 -7.79 10.52
CA TYR A 441 -5.84 -8.89 10.30
C TYR A 441 -5.56 -9.03 8.80
N PHE A 442 -4.34 -9.47 8.47
CA PHE A 442 -3.87 -9.63 7.11
C PHE A 442 -3.85 -11.12 6.72
N VAL A 443 -4.62 -11.49 5.69
CA VAL A 443 -4.58 -12.83 5.09
C VAL A 443 -4.91 -12.73 3.60
N ARG A 444 -3.98 -13.18 2.75
CA ARG A 444 -4.22 -13.28 1.31
C ARG A 444 -5.30 -14.34 1.02
N PRO A 445 -6.30 -14.02 0.17
CA PRO A 445 -7.28 -14.99 -0.30
C PRO A 445 -6.54 -16.13 -1.07
N ASP A 446 -6.57 -17.37 -0.56
CA ASP A 446 -5.93 -18.61 -1.07
C ASP A 446 -4.74 -19.20 -0.27
N GLU A 447 -4.28 -18.56 0.81
CA GLU A 447 -3.22 -19.17 1.64
C GLU A 447 -3.65 -20.40 2.46
N THR A 448 -4.96 -20.70 2.51
CA THR A 448 -5.53 -21.76 3.35
C THR A 448 -6.37 -22.80 2.58
N SER A 449 -6.53 -22.66 1.26
CA SER A 449 -7.45 -23.51 0.49
C SER A 449 -6.76 -24.74 -0.09
N PHE A 450 -6.45 -25.73 0.76
CA PHE A 450 -6.28 -27.10 0.27
C PHE A 450 -7.67 -27.67 -0.05
N GLY A 451 -8.05 -27.68 -1.33
CA GLY A 451 -9.13 -28.54 -1.83
C GLY A 451 -10.28 -27.82 -2.51
N ASN A 452 -10.74 -28.44 -3.60
CA ASN A 452 -11.78 -27.97 -4.51
C ASN A 452 -13.03 -27.43 -3.78
N ALA A 453 -13.40 -26.19 -4.13
CA ALA A 453 -14.74 -25.61 -4.10
C ALA A 453 -15.73 -26.18 -3.05
N ILE A 454 -15.54 -25.77 -1.80
CA ILE A 454 -16.64 -25.68 -0.83
C ILE A 454 -17.42 -24.39 -1.17
N VAL A 455 -18.73 -24.36 -0.94
CA VAL A 455 -19.54 -23.12 -1.03
C VAL A 455 -18.84 -21.99 -0.28
N GLY A 456 -18.47 -20.91 -0.96
CA GLY A 456 -17.66 -19.80 -0.43
C GLY A 456 -16.17 -19.83 -0.83
N GLY A 457 -15.72 -20.83 -1.59
CA GLY A 457 -14.38 -20.86 -2.18
C GLY A 457 -14.19 -19.80 -3.28
N LEU A 458 -12.97 -19.24 -3.36
CA LEU A 458 -12.64 -18.23 -4.36
C LEU A 458 -12.64 -18.87 -5.76
N LEU A 459 -13.34 -18.22 -6.70
CA LEU A 459 -13.20 -18.54 -8.11
C LEU A 459 -11.77 -18.20 -8.55
N ASN A 460 -11.11 -19.14 -9.21
CA ASN A 460 -9.71 -19.05 -9.61
C ASN A 460 -8.73 -18.80 -8.45
N ALA A 461 -8.88 -19.48 -7.32
CA ALA A 461 -8.03 -19.30 -6.14
C ALA A 461 -6.53 -19.27 -6.46
N GLY A 462 -6.04 -20.14 -7.36
CA GLY A 462 -4.65 -20.15 -7.82
C GLY A 462 -4.16 -18.88 -8.54
N GLN A 463 -5.05 -17.98 -8.98
CA GLN A 463 -4.69 -16.64 -9.47
C GLN A 463 -4.44 -15.63 -8.34
N TRP A 464 -4.90 -15.95 -7.13
CA TRP A 464 -4.72 -15.15 -5.93
C TRP A 464 -3.57 -15.66 -5.06
N ALA A 465 -3.24 -16.96 -5.14
CA ALA A 465 -2.04 -17.52 -4.51
C ALA A 465 -0.76 -16.81 -4.97
N ARG A 466 0.21 -16.77 -4.07
CA ARG A 466 1.58 -16.45 -4.46
C ARG A 466 2.17 -17.58 -5.29
N ALA A 467 3.01 -17.22 -6.26
CA ALA A 467 3.70 -18.20 -7.11
C ALA A 467 4.63 -19.15 -6.33
N ASP A 468 5.13 -18.71 -5.18
CA ASP A 468 6.00 -19.50 -4.29
C ASP A 468 5.22 -20.26 -3.19
N HIS A 469 3.90 -20.10 -3.12
CA HIS A 469 3.02 -20.70 -2.12
C HIS A 469 3.43 -20.45 -0.65
N LEU A 470 4.20 -19.39 -0.38
CA LEU A 470 4.57 -18.99 0.98
C LEU A 470 3.53 -18.04 1.58
N THR A 471 3.40 -18.04 2.91
CA THR A 471 2.58 -17.05 3.64
C THR A 471 3.12 -15.64 3.43
N GLU A 472 2.26 -14.72 3.02
CA GLU A 472 2.55 -13.30 2.93
C GLU A 472 2.41 -12.63 4.29
N TYR A 473 3.46 -11.92 4.70
CA TYR A 473 3.41 -11.11 5.90
C TYR A 473 2.66 -9.80 5.64
N PRO A 474 2.06 -9.22 6.69
CA PRO A 474 1.47 -7.90 6.63
C PRO A 474 2.35 -6.88 5.89
N SER A 475 1.74 -6.19 4.92
CA SER A 475 2.34 -5.05 4.23
C SER A 475 1.25 -4.06 3.83
N LEU A 476 1.66 -2.83 3.48
CA LEU A 476 0.81 -1.88 2.78
C LEU A 476 1.09 -1.87 1.28
N PHE A 477 1.46 -3.00 0.69
CA PHE A 477 1.49 -3.17 -0.78
C PHE A 477 0.43 -4.17 -1.27
N SER A 478 -0.18 -4.93 -0.36
CA SER A 478 -1.20 -5.94 -0.64
C SER A 478 -2.51 -5.63 0.11
N PRO A 479 -3.65 -5.46 -0.59
CA PRO A 479 -4.91 -5.02 0.02
C PRO A 479 -5.72 -6.19 0.60
N TYR A 480 -5.11 -6.94 1.53
CA TYR A 480 -5.71 -8.16 2.12
C TYR A 480 -6.08 -8.02 3.59
N TRP A 481 -6.28 -6.78 4.06
CA TRP A 481 -6.70 -6.50 5.42
C TRP A 481 -8.20 -6.72 5.60
N GLN A 482 -8.56 -7.45 6.64
CA GLN A 482 -9.93 -7.79 7.02
C GLN A 482 -10.15 -7.52 8.51
N ALA A 483 -11.39 -7.34 8.94
CA ALA A 483 -11.71 -7.09 10.36
C ALA A 483 -12.22 -8.35 11.04
N ALA A 484 -11.78 -8.60 12.27
CA ALA A 484 -12.30 -9.67 13.13
C ALA A 484 -12.45 -9.18 14.57
N LEU A 485 -13.37 -9.82 15.30
CA LEU A 485 -13.42 -9.71 16.76
C LEU A 485 -12.21 -10.40 17.36
N ALA A 486 -11.68 -9.82 18.43
CA ALA A 486 -10.52 -10.31 19.15
C ALA A 486 -10.87 -10.53 20.63
N PRO A 487 -10.24 -11.51 21.29
CA PRO A 487 -10.47 -11.73 22.72
C PRO A 487 -9.94 -10.55 23.55
N VAL A 488 -10.76 -10.08 24.48
CA VAL A 488 -10.33 -9.06 25.46
C VAL A 488 -9.39 -9.70 26.48
N SER A 489 -8.19 -9.14 26.68
CA SER A 489 -7.23 -9.72 27.62
C SER A 489 -7.71 -9.67 29.07
N ALA A 490 -7.20 -10.56 29.92
CA ALA A 490 -7.52 -10.57 31.34
C ALA A 490 -7.07 -9.28 32.04
N SER A 491 -5.92 -8.72 31.65
CA SER A 491 -5.41 -7.45 32.18
C SER A 491 -6.29 -6.26 31.78
N GLU A 492 -6.77 -6.19 30.53
CA GLU A 492 -7.72 -5.14 30.11
C GLU A 492 -9.04 -5.23 30.86
N ARG A 493 -9.56 -6.46 31.06
CA ARG A 493 -10.77 -6.69 31.87
C ARG A 493 -10.58 -6.25 33.32
N ALA A 494 -9.43 -6.56 33.93
CA ALA A 494 -9.10 -6.13 35.29
C ALA A 494 -8.96 -4.60 35.38
N ALA A 495 -8.29 -3.95 34.42
CA ALA A 495 -8.17 -2.50 34.35
C ALA A 495 -9.53 -1.82 34.14
N ALA A 496 -10.43 -2.43 33.37
CA ALA A 496 -11.82 -1.99 33.22
C ALA A 496 -12.56 -2.01 34.56
N GLN A 497 -12.49 -3.14 35.26
CA GLN A 497 -13.14 -3.31 36.56
C GLN A 497 -12.57 -2.32 37.60
N ALA A 498 -11.25 -2.13 37.65
CA ALA A 498 -10.62 -1.17 38.56
C ALA A 498 -11.06 0.28 38.30
N SER A 499 -11.19 0.66 37.02
CA SER A 499 -11.64 2.00 36.63
C SER A 499 -13.11 2.26 36.97
N GLN A 500 -13.92 1.20 37.01
CA GLN A 500 -15.33 1.27 37.39
C GLN A 500 -15.51 1.47 38.90
N ILE A 501 -14.60 0.93 39.71
CA ILE A 501 -14.65 0.99 41.19
C ILE A 501 -14.25 2.39 41.72
N ALA A 502 -13.55 3.20 40.94
CA ALA A 502 -12.97 4.47 41.40
C ALA A 502 -13.94 5.67 41.48
N ALA A 503 -15.22 5.54 41.09
CA ALA A 503 -16.22 6.60 41.26
C ALA A 503 -17.18 6.27 42.42
N THR A 504 -16.80 6.70 43.63
CA THR A 504 -17.58 6.76 44.88
C THR A 504 -17.90 5.45 45.62
N SER A 505 -16.85 4.82 46.14
CA SER A 505 -16.84 4.48 47.56
C SER A 505 -16.82 5.77 48.36
N GLN A 506 -17.86 6.08 49.14
CA GLN A 506 -17.93 6.97 50.32
C GLN A 506 -19.32 7.62 50.42
N VAL A 507 -20.31 6.88 50.94
CA VAL A 507 -21.22 7.44 51.96
C VAL A 507 -21.47 6.33 52.97
N GLY A 508 -20.70 6.35 54.06
CA GLY A 508 -21.11 5.67 55.28
C GLY A 508 -22.43 6.28 55.76
N LYS A 509 -23.45 5.44 55.96
CA LYS A 509 -24.63 5.82 56.72
C LYS A 509 -24.26 5.92 58.21
N PRO A 510 -24.74 6.93 58.95
CA PRO A 510 -25.06 6.73 60.36
C PRO A 510 -26.24 5.76 60.51
#